data_AF-A0AAV0YCQ9-F1
#
_entry.id   AF-A0AAV0YCQ9-F1
#
_cell.length_a   1.000
_cell.length_b   1.000
_cell.length_c   1.000
_cell.angle_alpha   90.00
_cell.angle_beta   90.00
_cell.angle_gamma   90.00
#
_symmetry.space_group_name_H-M   'P 1'
#
loop_
_entity.id
_entity.type
_entity.pdbx_description
1 polymer ?
#
loop_
_entity_poly.entity_id
_entity_poly.type
_entity_poly.pdbx_seq_one_letter_code
_entity_poly.pdbx_strand_id
1 'polypeptide(L)'
;MQPTSCGSLTTCGSLRNWRFADDVRIADDVPLRSGRSFYSGKSSMSNKNENNMDNTPKTYGPKATVAQIFATTAQNFLLIGLGMEIGMPTIVIQHLYRNSDSEFSLTLTEVSWYGRILFIFHPTGSFISGFLQERYGRKRCMILANVPSIFGWILLYYTHSTVSLYSSTVLMGLGIGFSEAQILLYVGEITEPRLRGSMASLGCTSSMLGVLLTYFLGYLFEWRTVALLSTLCPITCICLVILIPESPVWLVSKAKSEKAKNTLCWLRGWVEPEIVKTELLELIRYNEVSGTHRRTDDVNIRNLSSKLAELKDPSVYRPFIFMMFYFLISDIVSIVPWRPYTNKIVTELGTPNN
;
A
#
# COMPACT_ATOMS: atom_id res chain seq x y z
N MET A 1 -52.00 -42.44 -1.04
CA MET A 1 -51.40 -43.79 -1.06
C MET A 1 -49.88 -43.65 -1.08
N GLN A 2 -49.26 -43.65 0.09
CA GLN A 2 -48.06 -44.49 0.32
C GLN A 2 -48.58 -45.92 0.57
N PRO A 3 -47.80 -46.99 0.28
CA PRO A 3 -46.82 -47.49 1.26
C PRO A 3 -45.53 -48.10 0.62
N THR A 4 -44.34 -47.90 1.21
CA THR A 4 -43.51 -48.85 2.02
C THR A 4 -42.62 -49.79 1.19
N SER A 5 -41.28 -49.64 1.24
CA SER A 5 -40.28 -50.17 2.22
C SER A 5 -39.99 -51.68 1.99
N CYS A 6 -38.84 -52.28 2.29
CA CYS A 6 -37.77 -52.03 3.26
C CYS A 6 -36.54 -52.92 2.90
N GLY A 7 -35.36 -52.63 3.44
CA GLY A 7 -34.15 -53.45 3.27
C GLY A 7 -32.87 -52.79 3.81
N SER A 8 -32.85 -52.56 5.12
CA SER A 8 -31.80 -51.94 5.94
C SER A 8 -30.57 -52.81 6.21
N LEU A 9 -29.39 -52.17 6.40
CA LEU A 9 -28.53 -52.47 7.57
C LEU A 9 -27.55 -51.32 7.88
N THR A 10 -27.72 -50.84 9.10
CA THR A 10 -26.97 -49.91 9.95
C THR A 10 -25.51 -50.30 10.25
N THR A 11 -24.65 -49.31 10.48
CA THR A 11 -23.96 -49.15 11.78
C THR A 11 -23.38 -47.75 11.99
N CYS A 12 -23.55 -47.29 13.23
CA CYS A 12 -23.18 -46.00 13.81
C CYS A 12 -21.76 -46.07 14.37
N GLY A 13 -21.00 -44.96 14.32
CA GLY A 13 -19.66 -44.86 14.91
C GLY A 13 -19.17 -43.42 15.01
N SER A 14 -19.40 -42.81 16.17
CA SER A 14 -18.86 -41.52 16.63
C SER A 14 -17.34 -41.39 16.43
N LEU A 15 -16.85 -40.23 15.97
CA LEU A 15 -15.58 -39.56 16.35
C LEU A 15 -15.59 -38.14 15.71
N ARG A 16 -15.87 -37.06 16.44
CA ARG A 16 -14.93 -36.20 17.20
C ARG A 16 -14.01 -35.34 16.31
N ASN A 17 -14.13 -34.01 16.50
CA ASN A 17 -13.12 -32.96 16.26
C ASN A 17 -12.62 -32.72 14.82
N TRP A 18 -13.26 -31.77 14.12
CA TRP A 18 -12.55 -30.89 13.18
C TRP A 18 -12.05 -29.65 13.92
N ARG A 19 -10.99 -29.85 14.73
CA ARG A 19 -10.05 -28.78 15.07
C ARG A 19 -9.17 -28.60 13.83
N PHE A 20 -9.35 -27.52 13.09
CA PHE A 20 -8.28 -27.03 12.22
C PHE A 20 -7.16 -26.55 13.16
N ALA A 21 -6.17 -27.42 13.36
CA ALA A 21 -4.93 -27.17 14.10
C ALA A 21 -4.32 -25.84 13.60
N ASP A 22 -3.93 -24.91 14.48
CA ASP A 22 -2.88 -25.06 15.50
C ASP A 22 -1.63 -25.76 14.94
N ASP A 23 -1.08 -25.26 13.83
CA ASP A 23 0.33 -25.47 13.47
C ASP A 23 0.79 -24.45 12.41
N VAL A 24 0.96 -23.19 12.84
CA VAL A 24 1.99 -22.32 12.26
C VAL A 24 3.01 -22.09 13.36
N ARG A 25 3.85 -23.10 13.58
CA ARG A 25 5.11 -22.92 14.28
C ARG A 25 5.95 -21.97 13.45
N ILE A 26 6.07 -20.74 13.95
CA ILE A 26 7.12 -19.81 13.57
C ILE A 26 8.44 -20.55 13.76
N ALA A 27 9.29 -20.49 12.74
CA ALA A 27 10.60 -21.10 12.73
C ALA A 27 11.52 -20.47 13.79
N ASP A 28 11.44 -20.96 15.02
CA ASP A 28 12.52 -20.89 15.99
C ASP A 28 13.56 -21.94 15.61
N ASP A 29 14.47 -21.59 14.70
CA ASP A 29 15.78 -22.26 14.56
C ASP A 29 16.69 -21.46 13.62
N VAL A 30 17.21 -20.35 14.15
CA VAL A 30 18.45 -19.75 13.63
C VAL A 30 19.57 -20.20 14.57
N PRO A 31 20.53 -21.02 14.13
CA PRO A 31 21.62 -21.44 14.99
C PRO A 31 22.50 -20.23 15.33
N LEU A 32 22.44 -19.81 16.60
CA LEU A 32 23.35 -18.84 17.19
C LEU A 32 24.78 -19.35 17.03
N ARG A 33 25.51 -18.75 16.08
CA ARG A 33 26.92 -19.06 15.84
C ARG A 33 27.74 -18.54 17.02
N SER A 34 28.36 -19.47 17.74
CA SER A 34 29.23 -19.20 18.88
C SER A 34 30.37 -18.25 18.49
N GLY A 35 30.51 -17.16 19.23
CA GLY A 35 31.61 -16.20 19.08
C GLY A 35 31.94 -15.51 20.40
N ARG A 36 32.80 -16.16 21.19
CA ARG A 36 33.71 -15.65 22.25
C ARG A 36 33.27 -14.44 23.09
N SER A 37 32.99 -14.74 24.36
CA SER A 37 33.57 -14.13 25.57
C SER A 37 34.11 -12.70 25.45
N PHE A 38 33.42 -11.74 26.10
CA PHE A 38 34.09 -10.80 27.00
C PHE A 38 33.09 -10.15 27.98
N TYR A 39 33.56 -9.97 29.22
CA TYR A 39 32.92 -9.36 30.41
C TYR A 39 32.08 -10.26 31.33
N SER A 40 32.83 -10.92 32.21
CA SER A 40 32.46 -11.22 33.60
C SER A 40 32.47 -9.93 34.44
N GLY A 41 31.48 -9.73 35.33
CA GLY A 41 31.64 -8.84 36.48
C GLY A 41 30.39 -8.07 36.96
N LYS A 42 29.66 -8.69 37.91
CA LYS A 42 28.92 -8.08 39.05
C LYS A 42 27.89 -6.96 38.79
N SER A 43 26.62 -7.31 38.97
CA SER A 43 25.87 -6.92 40.19
C SER A 43 24.46 -7.54 40.20
N SER A 44 24.30 -8.58 41.00
CA SER A 44 23.02 -9.04 41.53
C SER A 44 22.40 -7.95 42.40
N MET A 45 21.15 -7.53 42.12
CA MET A 45 20.05 -7.36 43.09
C MET A 45 18.95 -6.44 42.48
N SER A 46 18.02 -7.01 41.72
CA SER A 46 16.60 -6.57 41.67
C SER A 46 15.82 -7.63 40.91
N ASN A 47 15.54 -8.72 41.62
CA ASN A 47 14.77 -9.84 41.10
C ASN A 47 13.30 -9.67 41.53
N LYS A 48 12.39 -10.14 40.68
CA LYS A 48 10.95 -10.34 40.89
C LYS A 48 10.08 -9.09 40.70
N ASN A 49 9.69 -8.81 39.45
CA ASN A 49 8.31 -8.35 39.12
C ASN A 49 7.98 -8.27 37.61
N GLU A 50 8.89 -8.59 36.68
CA GLU A 50 8.61 -8.47 35.23
C GLU A 50 7.99 -9.70 34.55
N ASN A 51 7.69 -10.78 35.28
CA ASN A 51 7.25 -12.05 34.66
C ASN A 51 5.73 -12.19 34.43
N ASN A 52 4.96 -11.10 34.45
CA ASN A 52 3.53 -11.11 34.11
C ASN A 52 3.22 -10.05 33.02
N MET A 53 3.97 -10.04 31.92
CA MET A 53 3.43 -9.49 30.68
C MET A 53 2.46 -10.51 30.10
N ASP A 54 1.19 -10.26 30.35
CA ASP A 54 0.06 -10.99 29.79
C ASP A 54 0.17 -10.89 28.25
N ASN A 55 0.71 -11.93 27.61
CA ASN A 55 0.90 -12.04 26.15
C ASN A 55 -0.43 -12.24 25.39
N THR A 56 -1.53 -11.72 25.93
CA THR A 56 -2.81 -11.74 25.23
C THR A 56 -2.85 -10.54 24.28
N PRO A 57 -3.22 -10.72 23.00
CA PRO A 57 -3.38 -9.60 22.08
C PRO A 57 -4.44 -8.65 22.64
N LYS A 58 -4.00 -7.51 23.19
CA LYS A 58 -4.88 -6.52 23.80
C LYS A 58 -5.87 -6.05 22.75
N THR A 59 -7.14 -6.41 22.96
CA THR A 59 -8.22 -6.02 22.06
C THR A 59 -8.69 -4.64 22.50
N TYR A 60 -8.37 -3.62 21.70
CA TYR A 60 -8.80 -2.26 22.00
C TYR A 60 -10.31 -2.09 21.70
N GLY A 61 -10.95 -1.20 22.45
CA GLY A 61 -12.38 -0.95 22.36
C GLY A 61 -12.82 -0.27 21.04
N PRO A 62 -14.13 -0.05 20.84
CA PRO A 62 -14.68 0.50 19.61
C PRO A 62 -14.14 1.89 19.23
N LYS A 63 -13.71 2.69 20.22
CA LYS A 63 -13.08 4.00 19.99
C LYS A 63 -11.76 3.90 19.22
N ALA A 64 -10.96 2.85 19.46
CA ALA A 64 -9.73 2.59 18.71
C ALA A 64 -10.02 2.25 17.24
N THR A 65 -11.08 1.46 17.02
CA THR A 65 -11.54 1.12 15.67
C THR A 65 -11.96 2.36 14.90
N VAL A 66 -12.69 3.30 15.52
CA VAL A 66 -13.10 4.56 14.87
C VAL A 66 -11.89 5.43 14.53
N ALA A 67 -10.91 5.56 15.43
CA ALA A 67 -9.69 6.34 15.17
C ALA A 67 -8.87 5.76 14.00
N GLN A 68 -8.75 4.42 13.94
CA GLN A 68 -8.07 3.73 12.85
C GLN A 68 -8.82 3.85 11.52
N ILE A 69 -10.16 3.76 11.54
CA ILE A 69 -10.98 4.01 10.35
C ILE A 69 -10.76 5.44 9.87
N PHE A 70 -10.82 6.44 10.76
CA PHE A 70 -10.60 7.84 10.37
C PHE A 70 -9.22 8.06 9.74
N ALA A 71 -8.16 7.49 10.34
CA ALA A 71 -6.82 7.54 9.77
C ALA A 71 -6.74 6.87 8.40
N THR A 72 -7.39 5.72 8.23
CA THR A 72 -7.40 4.97 6.95
C THR A 72 -8.26 5.68 5.90
N THR A 73 -9.38 6.31 6.27
CA THR A 73 -10.24 7.07 5.35
C THR A 73 -9.50 8.23 4.68
N ALA A 74 -8.66 8.94 5.43
CA ALA A 74 -7.80 9.97 4.86
C ALA A 74 -6.88 9.43 3.74
N GLN A 75 -6.40 8.19 3.89
CA GLN A 75 -5.55 7.53 2.89
C GLN A 75 -6.35 6.91 1.76
N ASN A 76 -7.55 6.41 2.04
CA ASN A 76 -8.48 5.93 1.03
C ASN A 76 -8.80 7.02 0.01
N PHE A 77 -8.86 8.28 0.45
CA PHE A 77 -9.01 9.41 -0.47
C PHE A 77 -7.82 9.55 -1.44
N LEU A 78 -6.60 9.29 -0.99
CA LEU A 78 -5.42 9.24 -1.86
C LEU A 78 -5.51 8.09 -2.86
N LEU A 79 -5.97 6.91 -2.40
CA LEU A 79 -6.20 5.74 -3.27
C LEU A 79 -7.26 6.02 -4.34
N ILE A 80 -8.29 6.81 -4.05
CA ILE A 80 -9.24 7.28 -5.07
C ILE A 80 -8.48 8.07 -6.14
N GLY A 81 -7.64 9.03 -5.75
CA GLY A 81 -6.82 9.81 -6.69
C GLY A 81 -5.91 8.93 -7.56
N LEU A 82 -5.25 7.94 -6.97
CA LEU A 82 -4.45 6.95 -7.70
C LEU A 82 -5.29 6.14 -8.70
N GLY A 83 -6.48 5.72 -8.29
CA GLY A 83 -7.44 5.07 -9.19
C GLY A 83 -7.83 5.98 -10.35
N MET A 84 -7.98 7.28 -10.11
CA MET A 84 -8.27 8.23 -11.18
C MET A 84 -7.10 8.35 -12.17
N GLU A 85 -5.86 8.41 -11.68
CA GLU A 85 -4.67 8.46 -12.53
C GLU A 85 -4.56 7.22 -13.43
N ILE A 86 -4.87 6.04 -12.89
CA ILE A 86 -4.88 4.77 -13.64
C ILE A 86 -5.98 4.75 -14.71
N GLY A 87 -7.15 5.36 -14.44
CA GLY A 87 -8.29 5.39 -15.35
C GLY A 87 -8.18 6.41 -16.50
N MET A 88 -7.35 7.45 -16.35
CA MET A 88 -7.30 8.55 -17.32
C MET A 88 -6.88 8.17 -18.72
N PRO A 89 -5.84 7.33 -18.93
CA PRO A 89 -5.42 7.03 -20.28
C PRO A 89 -6.56 6.48 -21.15
N THR A 90 -7.45 5.67 -20.57
CA THR A 90 -8.63 5.13 -21.27
C THR A 90 -9.56 6.21 -21.79
N ILE A 91 -9.83 7.27 -21.01
CA ILE A 91 -10.75 8.35 -21.42
C ILE A 91 -10.10 9.24 -22.48
N VAL A 92 -8.83 9.59 -22.27
CA VAL A 92 -8.07 10.39 -23.23
C VAL A 92 -8.03 9.67 -24.57
N ILE A 93 -7.65 8.39 -24.57
CA ILE A 93 -7.64 7.56 -25.79
C ILE A 93 -9.02 7.52 -26.45
N GLN A 94 -10.08 7.28 -25.69
CA GLN A 94 -11.45 7.24 -26.23
C GLN A 94 -11.85 8.56 -26.88
N HIS A 95 -11.52 9.68 -26.24
CA HIS A 95 -11.88 11.00 -26.74
C HIS A 95 -11.11 11.34 -28.03
N LEU A 96 -9.82 11.00 -28.10
CA LEU A 96 -9.01 11.19 -29.31
C LEU A 96 -9.48 10.32 -30.48
N TYR A 97 -10.00 9.11 -30.22
CA TYR A 97 -10.59 8.28 -31.28
C TYR A 97 -11.93 8.82 -31.80
N ARG A 98 -12.75 9.43 -30.93
CA ARG A 98 -14.07 9.93 -31.30
C ARG A 98 -14.03 11.27 -32.02
N ASN A 99 -13.04 12.11 -31.70
CA ASN A 99 -12.88 13.46 -32.25
C ASN A 99 -11.62 13.55 -33.12
N SER A 100 -11.73 13.12 -34.38
CA SER A 100 -10.63 13.18 -35.38
C SER A 100 -10.24 14.62 -35.79
N ASP A 101 -11.04 15.63 -35.46
CA ASP A 101 -10.74 17.06 -35.66
C ASP A 101 -9.98 17.69 -34.48
N SER A 102 -9.45 16.87 -33.58
CA SER A 102 -8.67 17.33 -32.43
C SER A 102 -7.35 17.99 -32.85
N GLU A 103 -6.88 18.90 -31.99
CA GLU A 103 -5.70 19.77 -32.16
C GLU A 103 -4.41 19.02 -32.54
N PHE A 104 -4.34 17.71 -32.27
CA PHE A 104 -3.32 16.77 -32.76
C PHE A 104 -3.90 15.34 -32.82
N SER A 105 -3.69 14.64 -33.94
CA SER A 105 -4.10 13.24 -34.11
C SER A 105 -2.96 12.29 -33.70
N LEU A 106 -3.31 11.18 -33.03
CA LEU A 106 -2.35 10.14 -32.63
C LEU A 106 -2.49 8.90 -33.52
N THR A 107 -1.34 8.34 -33.90
CA THR A 107 -1.25 7.03 -34.54
C THR A 107 -1.61 5.93 -33.52
N LEU A 108 -2.10 4.79 -34.00
CA LEU A 108 -2.39 3.61 -33.15
C LEU A 108 -1.18 3.24 -32.26
N THR A 109 0.03 3.28 -32.81
CA THR A 109 1.27 3.01 -32.08
C THR A 109 1.51 4.02 -30.96
N GLU A 110 1.21 5.31 -31.20
CA GLU A 110 1.40 6.37 -30.22
C GLU A 110 0.41 6.26 -29.05
N VAL A 111 -0.84 5.89 -29.35
CA VAL A 111 -1.87 5.56 -28.37
C VAL A 111 -1.45 4.36 -27.50
N SER A 112 -0.89 3.32 -28.12
CA SER A 112 -0.41 2.15 -27.39
C SER A 112 0.74 2.48 -26.45
N TRP A 113 1.66 3.34 -26.86
CA TRP A 113 2.75 3.81 -26.00
C TRP A 113 2.22 4.67 -24.85
N TYR A 114 1.28 5.57 -25.10
CA TYR A 114 0.65 6.39 -24.07
C TYR A 114 0.10 5.56 -22.91
N GLY A 115 -0.69 4.53 -23.19
CA GLY A 115 -1.26 3.66 -22.15
C GLY A 115 -0.22 2.81 -21.41
N ARG A 116 0.91 2.51 -22.03
CA ARG A 116 1.97 1.65 -21.46
C ARG A 116 2.99 2.39 -20.62
N ILE A 117 3.32 3.63 -20.99
CA ILE A 117 4.33 4.45 -20.30
C ILE A 117 4.00 4.58 -18.81
N LEU A 118 2.72 4.75 -18.47
CA LEU A 118 2.26 4.83 -17.08
C LEU A 118 2.76 3.65 -16.24
N PHE A 119 2.58 2.43 -16.74
CA PHE A 119 2.97 1.21 -16.04
C PHE A 119 4.49 0.95 -16.08
N ILE A 120 5.20 1.44 -17.10
CA ILE A 120 6.66 1.31 -17.18
C ILE A 120 7.35 2.14 -16.08
N PHE A 121 6.85 3.36 -15.82
CA PHE A 121 7.42 4.23 -14.80
C PHE A 121 6.89 3.94 -13.39
N HIS A 122 5.80 3.17 -13.27
CA HIS A 122 5.22 2.81 -12.00
C HIS A 122 6.21 2.14 -11.00
N PRO A 123 6.95 1.08 -11.37
CA PRO A 123 7.98 0.48 -10.51
C PRO A 123 9.11 1.45 -10.14
N THR A 124 9.48 2.36 -11.03
CA THR A 124 10.54 3.33 -10.77
C THR A 124 10.15 4.32 -9.68
N GLY A 125 8.88 4.75 -9.64
CA GLY A 125 8.34 5.55 -8.54
C GLY A 125 8.34 4.80 -7.20
N SER A 126 7.97 3.52 -7.21
CA SER A 126 7.98 2.66 -6.02
C SER A 126 9.39 2.41 -5.48
N PHE A 127 10.39 2.26 -6.35
CA PHE A 127 11.78 2.14 -5.92
C PHE A 127 12.26 3.41 -5.20
N ILE A 128 11.93 4.59 -5.74
CA ILE A 128 12.30 5.88 -5.15
C ILE A 128 11.62 6.08 -3.78
N SER A 129 10.36 5.64 -3.63
CA SER A 129 9.63 5.78 -2.35
C SER A 129 10.25 5.00 -1.22
N GLY A 130 10.78 3.80 -1.48
CA GLY A 130 11.47 2.99 -0.48
C GLY A 130 12.61 3.71 0.23
N PHE A 131 13.41 4.50 -0.50
CA PHE A 131 14.50 5.29 0.10
C PHE A 131 13.98 6.54 0.81
N LEU A 132 12.98 7.21 0.22
CA LEU A 132 12.47 8.47 0.76
C LEU A 132 11.70 8.25 2.06
N GLN A 133 10.89 7.19 2.15
CA GLN A 133 10.06 6.90 3.31
C GLN A 133 10.89 6.61 4.56
N GLU A 134 12.04 5.95 4.43
CA GLU A 134 12.96 5.64 5.53
C GLU A 134 13.60 6.93 6.10
N ARG A 135 13.91 7.89 5.23
CA ARG A 135 14.53 9.16 5.60
C ARG A 135 13.54 10.17 6.17
N TYR A 136 12.45 10.43 5.45
CA TYR A 136 11.54 11.55 5.76
C TYR A 136 10.30 11.15 6.57
N GLY A 137 9.99 9.85 6.68
CA GLY A 137 8.77 9.38 7.33
C GLY A 137 7.65 9.15 6.32
N ARG A 138 6.55 8.59 6.79
CA ARG A 138 5.46 8.09 5.95
C ARG A 138 4.54 9.24 5.56
N LYS A 139 4.10 10.03 6.53
CA LYS A 139 3.23 11.20 6.32
C LYS A 139 3.85 12.24 5.40
N ARG A 140 5.13 12.57 5.61
CA ARG A 140 5.82 13.56 4.77
C ARG A 140 6.02 13.07 3.35
N CYS A 141 6.35 11.80 3.20
CA CYS A 141 6.45 11.18 1.88
C CYS A 141 5.10 11.16 1.16
N MET A 142 3.98 10.92 1.86
CA MET A 142 2.65 10.98 1.24
C MET A 142 2.34 12.39 0.72
N ILE A 143 2.75 13.44 1.44
CA ILE A 143 2.60 14.83 0.97
C ILE A 143 3.48 15.08 -0.26
N LEU A 144 4.75 14.63 -0.21
CA LEU A 144 5.66 14.74 -1.36
C LEU A 144 5.16 13.96 -2.58
N ALA A 145 4.40 12.89 -2.37
CA ALA A 145 3.87 12.04 -3.42
C ALA A 145 2.76 12.70 -4.24
N ASN A 146 1.99 13.58 -3.61
CA ASN A 146 0.97 14.37 -4.27
C ASN A 146 1.56 15.42 -5.23
N VAL A 147 2.83 15.82 -5.06
CA VAL A 147 3.48 16.83 -5.89
C VAL A 147 3.59 16.39 -7.36
N PRO A 148 4.24 15.25 -7.70
CA PRO A 148 4.30 14.78 -9.08
C PRO A 148 2.91 14.49 -9.68
N SER A 149 1.96 14.03 -8.87
CA SER A 149 0.56 13.87 -9.29
C SER A 149 -0.07 15.20 -9.72
N ILE A 150 -0.01 16.24 -8.91
CA ILE A 150 -0.54 17.58 -9.24
C ILE A 150 0.10 18.13 -10.52
N PHE A 151 1.42 18.01 -10.64
CA PHE A 151 2.12 18.44 -11.86
C PHE A 151 1.72 17.61 -13.08
N GLY A 152 1.52 16.30 -12.92
CA GLY A 152 1.03 15.41 -13.97
C GLY A 152 -0.34 15.84 -14.48
N TRP A 153 -1.28 16.14 -13.59
CA TRP A 153 -2.62 16.62 -13.94
C TRP A 153 -2.61 17.98 -14.64
N ILE A 154 -1.83 18.93 -14.14
CA ILE A 154 -1.71 20.27 -14.74
C ILE A 154 -1.06 20.17 -16.12
N LEU A 155 -0.01 19.36 -16.26
CA LEU A 155 0.65 19.15 -17.55
C LEU A 155 -0.26 18.46 -18.56
N LEU A 156 -1.08 17.50 -18.11
CA LEU A 156 -2.10 16.87 -18.94
C LEU A 156 -3.12 17.89 -19.45
N TYR A 157 -3.56 18.83 -18.60
CA TYR A 157 -4.50 19.90 -19.00
C TYR A 157 -3.93 20.81 -20.09
N TYR A 158 -2.65 21.22 -19.99
CA TYR A 158 -1.99 22.10 -20.96
C TYR A 158 -1.37 21.36 -22.17
N THR A 159 -1.71 20.09 -22.35
CA THR A 159 -1.11 19.30 -23.43
C THR A 159 -1.68 19.71 -24.79
N HIS A 160 -0.80 20.11 -25.71
CA HIS A 160 -1.12 20.41 -27.13
C HIS A 160 -0.25 19.59 -28.10
N SER A 161 0.56 18.66 -27.59
CA SER A 161 1.49 17.84 -28.38
C SER A 161 1.64 16.45 -27.76
N THR A 162 1.90 15.44 -28.59
CA THR A 162 2.20 14.06 -28.18
C THR A 162 3.31 13.97 -27.13
N VAL A 163 4.34 14.82 -27.23
CA VAL A 163 5.46 14.82 -26.27
C VAL A 163 5.03 15.30 -24.89
N SER A 164 4.19 16.34 -24.82
CA SER A 164 3.61 16.82 -23.55
C SER A 164 2.68 15.77 -22.95
N LEU A 165 1.92 15.07 -23.80
CA LEU A 165 1.04 13.99 -23.39
C LEU A 165 1.84 12.87 -22.70
N TYR A 166 2.92 12.40 -23.32
CA TYR A 166 3.79 11.39 -22.73
C TYR A 166 4.47 11.88 -21.45
N SER A 167 4.92 13.12 -21.42
CA SER A 167 5.58 13.72 -20.25
C SER A 167 4.63 13.76 -19.04
N SER A 168 3.34 14.07 -19.26
CA SER A 168 2.32 14.02 -18.20
C SER A 168 2.14 12.61 -17.64
N THR A 169 2.10 11.59 -18.50
CA THR A 169 1.95 10.19 -18.09
C THR A 169 3.14 9.66 -17.33
N VAL A 170 4.36 10.08 -17.70
CA VAL A 170 5.58 9.73 -16.96
C VAL A 170 5.47 10.26 -15.53
N LEU A 171 5.08 11.53 -15.35
CA LEU A 171 4.91 12.13 -14.02
C LEU A 171 3.82 11.43 -13.21
N MET A 172 2.68 11.12 -13.82
CA MET A 172 1.60 10.38 -13.16
C MET A 172 2.06 8.98 -12.77
N GLY A 173 2.70 8.22 -13.66
CA GLY A 173 3.22 6.87 -13.35
C GLY A 173 4.22 6.88 -12.19
N LEU A 174 5.12 7.87 -12.14
CA LEU A 174 6.02 8.07 -11.01
C LEU A 174 5.27 8.40 -9.72
N GLY A 175 4.25 9.28 -9.79
CA GLY A 175 3.40 9.66 -8.66
C GLY A 175 2.62 8.49 -8.07
N ILE A 176 2.06 7.63 -8.92
CA ILE A 176 1.31 6.43 -8.50
C ILE A 176 2.21 5.52 -7.66
N GLY A 177 3.37 5.15 -8.20
CA GLY A 177 4.24 4.18 -7.53
C GLY A 177 4.87 4.73 -6.28
N PHE A 178 5.13 6.03 -6.29
CA PHE A 178 5.68 6.69 -5.13
C PHE A 178 4.64 6.76 -3.98
N SER A 179 3.36 6.97 -4.29
CA SER A 179 2.27 7.01 -3.31
C SER A 179 1.84 5.63 -2.80
N GLU A 180 1.66 4.65 -3.70
CA GLU A 180 1.07 3.35 -3.38
C GLU A 180 1.85 2.60 -2.28
N ALA A 181 3.17 2.55 -2.41
CA ALA A 181 4.04 1.85 -1.45
C ALA A 181 3.91 2.41 -0.03
N GLN A 182 3.78 3.74 0.10
CA GLN A 182 3.72 4.41 1.39
C GLN A 182 2.36 4.22 2.07
N ILE A 183 1.29 4.17 1.28
CA ILE A 183 -0.06 3.94 1.77
C ILE A 183 -0.15 2.54 2.37
N LEU A 184 0.26 1.51 1.62
CA LEU A 184 0.21 0.12 2.09
C LEU A 184 1.06 -0.07 3.35
N LEU A 185 2.25 0.53 3.38
CA LEU A 185 3.12 0.47 4.54
C LEU A 185 2.51 1.16 5.75
N TYR A 186 1.97 2.37 5.59
CA TYR A 186 1.38 3.11 6.70
C TYR A 186 0.16 2.37 7.26
N VAL A 187 -0.76 1.87 6.42
CA VAL A 187 -1.90 1.06 6.88
C VAL A 187 -1.41 -0.14 7.68
N GLY A 188 -0.37 -0.83 7.20
CA GLY A 188 0.24 -1.93 7.94
C GLY A 188 0.83 -1.53 9.30
N GLU A 189 1.46 -0.36 9.39
CA GLU A 189 2.10 0.15 10.60
C GLU A 189 1.09 0.71 11.63
N ILE A 190 -0.10 1.17 11.21
CA ILE A 190 -1.11 1.76 12.12
C ILE A 190 -2.26 0.82 12.50
N THR A 191 -2.56 -0.18 11.68
CA THR A 191 -3.72 -1.04 11.92
C THR A 191 -3.42 -2.15 12.92
N GLU A 192 -4.40 -2.42 13.79
CA GLU A 192 -4.37 -3.62 14.62
C GLU A 192 -4.44 -4.88 13.74
N PRO A 193 -3.79 -6.00 14.16
CA PRO A 193 -3.80 -7.25 13.39
C PRO A 193 -5.21 -7.74 13.00
N ARG A 194 -6.21 -7.49 13.87
CA ARG A 194 -7.62 -7.84 13.64
C ARG A 194 -8.27 -7.06 12.48
N LEU A 195 -7.90 -5.79 12.30
CA LEU A 195 -8.52 -4.89 11.33
C LEU A 195 -7.71 -4.74 10.04
N ARG A 196 -6.45 -5.16 10.03
CA ARG A 196 -5.51 -4.99 8.92
C ARG A 196 -6.08 -5.47 7.58
N GLY A 197 -6.73 -6.65 7.57
CA GLY A 197 -7.35 -7.19 6.36
C GLY A 197 -8.49 -6.32 5.83
N SER A 198 -9.41 -5.89 6.70
CA SER A 198 -10.53 -5.04 6.31
C SER A 198 -10.08 -3.65 5.84
N MET A 199 -9.09 -3.06 6.50
CA MET A 199 -8.54 -1.75 6.12
C MET A 199 -7.82 -1.80 4.77
N ALA A 200 -7.06 -2.88 4.50
CA ALA A 200 -6.46 -3.10 3.19
C ALA A 200 -7.51 -3.25 2.08
N SER A 201 -8.58 -4.02 2.33
CA SER A 201 -9.67 -4.18 1.37
C SER A 201 -10.39 -2.86 1.06
N LEU A 202 -10.63 -2.03 2.08
CA LEU A 202 -11.19 -0.67 1.89
C LEU A 202 -10.32 0.18 0.98
N GLY A 203 -8.99 0.06 1.09
CA GLY A 203 -8.07 0.74 0.22
C GLY A 203 -8.20 0.31 -1.24
N CYS A 204 -8.23 -1.00 -1.49
CA CYS A 204 -8.46 -1.55 -2.84
C CYS A 204 -9.81 -1.10 -3.43
N THR A 205 -10.88 -1.14 -2.65
CA THR A 205 -12.20 -0.65 -3.07
C THR A 205 -12.16 0.83 -3.42
N SER A 206 -11.45 1.64 -2.64
CA SER A 206 -11.31 3.08 -2.88
C SER A 206 -10.57 3.38 -4.19
N SER A 207 -9.53 2.60 -4.51
CA SER A 207 -8.85 2.69 -5.82
C SER A 207 -9.79 2.33 -6.98
N MET A 208 -10.58 1.26 -6.85
CA MET A 208 -11.56 0.90 -7.87
C MET A 208 -12.67 1.96 -8.03
N LEU A 209 -13.10 2.58 -6.93
CA LEU A 209 -14.03 3.72 -6.98
C LEU A 209 -13.44 4.92 -7.72
N GLY A 210 -12.14 5.18 -7.59
CA GLY A 210 -11.45 6.23 -8.36
C GLY A 210 -11.46 5.98 -9.87
N VAL A 211 -11.20 4.74 -10.29
CA VAL A 211 -11.31 4.35 -11.72
C VAL A 211 -12.75 4.54 -12.22
N LEU A 212 -13.74 4.06 -11.45
CA LEU A 212 -15.15 4.19 -11.79
C LEU A 212 -15.57 5.67 -11.92
N LEU A 213 -15.18 6.50 -10.95
CA LEU A 213 -15.44 7.93 -10.95
C LEU A 213 -14.85 8.61 -12.18
N THR A 214 -13.66 8.19 -12.58
CA THR A 214 -12.99 8.70 -13.78
C THR A 214 -13.80 8.40 -15.02
N TYR A 215 -14.23 7.14 -15.22
CA TYR A 215 -15.08 6.78 -16.37
C TYR A 215 -16.41 7.52 -16.37
N PHE A 216 -17.03 7.70 -15.20
CA PHE A 216 -18.26 8.47 -15.07
C PHE A 216 -18.05 9.95 -15.46
N LEU A 217 -16.96 10.57 -15.00
CA LEU A 217 -16.61 11.94 -15.37
C LEU A 217 -16.25 12.07 -16.85
N GLY A 218 -15.57 11.07 -17.42
CA GLY A 218 -15.24 11.02 -18.86
C GLY A 218 -16.45 10.85 -19.77
N TYR A 219 -17.56 10.31 -19.25
CA TYR A 219 -18.84 10.29 -19.95
C TYR A 219 -19.52 11.66 -19.95
N LEU A 220 -19.42 12.41 -18.85
CA LEU A 220 -20.10 13.70 -18.69
C LEU A 220 -19.33 14.90 -19.26
N PHE A 221 -18.00 14.86 -19.22
CA PHE A 221 -17.13 16.01 -19.51
C PHE A 221 -15.99 15.66 -20.47
N GLU A 222 -15.41 16.68 -21.09
CA GLU A 222 -14.18 16.55 -21.87
C GLU A 222 -12.99 16.15 -20.97
N TRP A 223 -12.09 15.32 -21.49
CA TRP A 223 -10.90 14.82 -20.78
C TRP A 223 -10.04 15.90 -20.13
N ARG A 224 -9.93 17.11 -20.72
CA ARG A 224 -9.22 18.25 -20.12
C ARG A 224 -9.90 18.72 -18.83
N THR A 225 -11.21 18.86 -18.83
CA THR A 225 -12.01 19.24 -17.65
C THR A 225 -11.92 18.16 -16.57
N VAL A 226 -11.95 16.88 -16.98
CA VAL A 226 -11.76 15.76 -16.06
C VAL A 226 -10.37 15.82 -15.40
N ALA A 227 -9.31 16.13 -16.16
CA ALA A 227 -7.96 16.30 -15.60
C ALA A 227 -7.88 17.42 -14.55
N LEU A 228 -8.54 18.56 -14.82
CA LEU A 228 -8.60 19.66 -13.86
C LEU A 228 -9.37 19.27 -12.59
N LEU A 229 -10.50 18.59 -12.73
CA LEU A 229 -11.30 18.12 -11.60
C LEU A 229 -10.53 17.10 -10.74
N SER A 230 -9.79 16.19 -11.38
CA SER A 230 -8.94 15.22 -10.70
C SER A 230 -7.81 15.86 -9.91
N THR A 231 -7.36 17.07 -10.28
CA THR A 231 -6.35 17.82 -9.51
C THR A 231 -6.84 18.18 -8.10
N LEU A 232 -8.16 18.27 -7.88
CA LEU A 232 -8.73 18.49 -6.54
C LEU A 232 -8.47 17.32 -5.59
N CYS A 233 -8.28 16.11 -6.12
CA CYS A 233 -8.06 14.92 -5.31
C CYS A 233 -6.72 14.97 -4.55
N PRO A 234 -5.55 15.14 -5.18
CA PRO A 234 -4.29 15.25 -4.46
C PRO A 234 -4.22 16.48 -3.55
N ILE A 235 -4.89 17.59 -3.90
CA ILE A 235 -4.98 18.79 -3.03
C ILE A 235 -5.75 18.44 -1.73
N THR A 236 -6.91 17.82 -1.86
CA THR A 236 -7.71 17.39 -0.71
C THR A 236 -6.97 16.34 0.11
N CYS A 237 -6.21 15.45 -0.55
CA CYS A 237 -5.34 14.51 0.14
C CYS A 237 -4.30 15.21 1.01
N ILE A 238 -3.60 16.24 0.52
CA ILE A 238 -2.64 17.00 1.32
C ILE A 238 -3.30 17.53 2.59
N CYS A 239 -4.51 18.11 2.47
CA CYS A 239 -5.28 18.59 3.62
C CYS A 239 -5.59 17.48 4.63
N LEU A 240 -6.05 16.31 4.16
CA LEU A 240 -6.37 15.16 5.02
C LEU A 240 -5.14 14.55 5.68
N VAL A 241 -4.01 14.47 4.96
CA VAL A 241 -2.75 13.90 5.46
C VAL A 241 -2.15 14.79 6.56
N ILE A 242 -2.39 16.10 6.54
CA ILE A 242 -1.95 16.99 7.62
C ILE A 242 -2.66 16.64 8.95
N LEU A 243 -3.89 16.14 8.91
CA LEU A 243 -4.70 15.81 10.09
C LEU A 243 -4.34 14.45 10.72
N ILE A 244 -3.81 13.50 9.95
CA ILE A 244 -3.42 12.18 10.47
C ILE A 244 -2.06 12.23 11.19
N PRO A 245 -1.82 11.39 12.20
CA PRO A 245 -0.52 11.32 12.85
C PRO A 245 0.54 10.67 11.95
N GLU A 246 1.80 10.72 12.37
CA GLU A 246 2.88 9.97 11.71
C GLU A 246 2.83 8.50 12.13
N SER A 247 3.51 7.60 11.42
CA SER A 247 3.59 6.19 11.83
C SER A 247 4.32 6.03 13.17
N PRO A 248 3.75 5.28 14.14
CA PRO A 248 4.40 5.02 15.43
C PRO A 248 5.69 4.19 15.27
N VAL A 249 5.71 3.24 14.33
CA VAL A 249 6.86 2.38 14.03
C VAL A 249 8.05 3.22 13.52
N TRP A 250 7.78 4.18 12.63
CA TRP A 250 8.82 5.09 12.15
C TRP A 250 9.32 6.05 13.23
N LEU A 251 8.45 6.50 14.13
CA LEU A 251 8.88 7.38 15.24
C LEU A 251 9.79 6.64 16.23
N VAL A 252 9.52 5.36 16.49
CA VAL A 252 10.38 4.50 17.32
C VAL A 252 11.75 4.31 16.66
N SER A 253 11.80 4.04 15.34
CA SER A 253 13.08 3.87 14.63
C SER A 253 13.95 5.13 14.59
N LYS A 254 13.35 6.32 14.73
CA LYS A 254 14.06 7.60 14.86
C LYS A 254 14.36 8.00 16.32
N ALA A 255 14.22 7.08 17.28
CA ALA A 255 14.41 7.33 18.71
C ALA A 255 13.53 8.46 19.29
N LYS A 256 12.35 8.72 18.69
CA LYS A 256 11.38 9.73 19.15
C LYS A 256 10.26 9.07 19.95
N SER A 257 10.62 8.42 21.05
CA SER A 257 9.72 7.60 21.89
C SER A 257 8.50 8.37 22.41
N GLU A 258 8.65 9.64 22.80
CA GLU A 258 7.56 10.46 23.31
C GLU A 258 6.49 10.77 22.23
N LYS A 259 6.94 11.09 21.00
CA LYS A 259 6.02 11.31 19.87
C LYS A 259 5.34 10.00 19.44
N ALA A 260 6.08 8.89 19.47
CA ALA A 260 5.53 7.56 19.20
C ALA A 260 4.43 7.21 20.19
N LYS A 261 4.64 7.51 21.48
CA LYS A 261 3.65 7.34 22.54
C LYS A 261 2.37 8.13 22.27
N ASN A 262 2.49 9.42 21.98
CA ASN A 262 1.32 10.29 21.72
C ASN A 262 0.55 9.85 20.47
N THR A 263 1.27 9.46 19.43
CA THR A 263 0.69 8.89 18.19
C THR A 263 -0.12 7.63 18.49
N LEU A 264 0.45 6.73 19.29
CA LEU A 264 -0.18 5.46 19.63
C LEU A 264 -1.40 5.67 20.55
N CYS A 265 -1.34 6.65 21.47
CA CYS A 265 -2.51 7.09 22.25
C CYS A 265 -3.65 7.59 21.37
N TRP A 266 -3.35 8.39 20.35
CA TRP A 266 -4.35 8.87 19.38
C TRP A 266 -4.97 7.72 18.59
N LEU A 267 -4.12 6.82 18.07
CA LEU A 267 -4.52 5.71 17.21
C LEU A 267 -5.33 4.63 17.92
N ARG A 268 -5.13 4.47 19.24
CA ARG A 268 -5.94 3.59 20.09
C ARG A 268 -7.20 4.28 20.64
N GLY A 269 -7.53 5.48 20.17
CA GLY A 269 -8.78 6.18 20.48
C GLY A 269 -8.67 7.15 21.66
N TRP A 270 -7.64 8.01 21.66
CA TRP A 270 -7.34 8.99 22.72
C TRP A 270 -7.23 8.37 24.10
N VAL A 271 -6.53 7.24 24.17
CA VAL A 271 -6.37 6.45 25.39
C VAL A 271 -5.23 7.02 26.23
N GLU A 272 -5.30 6.80 27.54
CA GLU A 272 -4.26 7.19 28.47
C GLU A 272 -2.88 6.57 28.16
N PRO A 273 -1.80 7.31 28.43
CA PRO A 273 -0.44 6.94 28.11
C PRO A 273 0.07 5.62 28.72
N GLU A 274 -0.59 5.14 29.78
CA GLU A 274 -0.19 3.96 30.55
C GLU A 274 -0.58 2.65 29.85
N ILE A 275 -1.77 2.63 29.23
CA ILE A 275 -2.30 1.46 28.52
C ILE A 275 -1.43 1.11 27.31
N VAL A 276 -0.91 2.15 26.66
CA VAL A 276 -0.14 2.09 25.43
C VAL A 276 1.36 1.80 25.69
N LYS A 277 1.81 1.91 26.94
CA LYS A 277 3.22 1.75 27.32
C LYS A 277 3.78 0.37 26.99
N THR A 278 2.99 -0.69 27.21
CA THR A 278 3.39 -2.07 26.86
C THR A 278 3.64 -2.23 25.37
N GLU A 279 2.72 -1.75 24.53
CA GLU A 279 2.85 -1.84 23.07
C GLU A 279 4.04 -1.01 22.56
N LEU A 280 4.26 0.17 23.15
CA LEU A 280 5.44 0.98 22.84
C LEU A 280 6.75 0.27 23.19
N LEU A 281 6.83 -0.42 24.34
CA LEU A 281 8.00 -1.17 24.75
C LEU A 281 8.27 -2.37 23.82
N GLU A 282 7.22 -3.06 23.36
CA GLU A 282 7.35 -4.13 22.37
C GLU A 282 7.89 -3.59 21.04
N LEU A 283 7.41 -2.45 20.57
CA LEU A 283 7.91 -1.80 19.36
C LEU A 283 9.38 -1.37 19.49
N ILE A 284 9.79 -0.85 20.66
CA ILE A 284 11.18 -0.50 20.94
C ILE A 284 12.06 -1.75 20.93
N ARG A 285 11.65 -2.81 21.63
CA ARG A 285 12.37 -4.09 21.67
C ARG A 285 12.51 -4.70 20.28
N TYR A 286 11.44 -4.68 19.49
CA TYR A 286 11.48 -5.14 18.10
C TYR A 286 12.47 -4.34 17.25
N ASN A 287 12.51 -3.02 17.41
CA ASN A 287 13.43 -2.13 16.71
C ASN A 287 14.89 -2.32 17.14
N GLU A 288 15.15 -2.63 18.42
CA GLU A 288 16.49 -2.96 18.94
C GLU A 288 17.00 -4.30 18.38
N VAL A 289 16.17 -5.34 18.39
CA VAL A 289 16.51 -6.67 17.84
C VAL A 289 16.69 -6.62 16.32
N SER A 290 15.87 -5.81 15.63
CA SER A 290 15.96 -5.62 14.17
C SER A 290 17.18 -4.76 13.75
N GLY A 291 18.02 -4.32 14.69
CA GLY A 291 19.27 -3.62 14.39
C GLY A 291 19.10 -2.25 13.71
N THR A 292 17.90 -1.66 13.72
CA THR A 292 17.58 -0.44 12.98
C THR A 292 18.14 0.83 13.64
N HIS A 293 18.82 0.67 14.78
CA HIS A 293 19.61 1.69 15.48
C HIS A 293 20.96 1.96 14.79
N ARG A 294 20.99 2.23 13.48
CA ARG A 294 22.21 2.75 12.82
C ARG A 294 22.15 4.27 12.77
N ARG A 295 22.93 4.86 13.69
CA ARG A 295 23.29 6.28 13.86
C ARG A 295 23.22 7.09 12.55
N THR A 296 22.48 8.19 12.59
CA THR A 296 22.04 9.05 11.48
C THR A 296 23.12 9.80 10.69
N ASP A 297 24.41 9.53 10.88
CA ASP A 297 25.45 10.48 10.46
C ASP A 297 26.29 10.09 9.23
N ASP A 298 26.12 8.90 8.65
CA ASP A 298 26.82 8.49 7.40
C ASP A 298 25.83 7.99 6.33
N VAL A 299 25.03 8.90 5.77
CA VAL A 299 24.14 8.62 4.63
C VAL A 299 24.68 9.31 3.39
N ASN A 300 25.48 8.59 2.60
CA ASN A 300 25.41 8.66 1.13
C ASN A 300 26.31 7.58 0.48
N ILE A 301 25.77 6.85 -0.48
CA ILE A 301 26.43 5.91 -1.41
C ILE A 301 26.86 4.54 -0.85
N ARG A 302 27.55 4.43 0.30
CA ARG A 302 27.95 3.10 0.84
C ARG A 302 26.75 2.21 1.24
N ASN A 303 25.65 2.82 1.69
CA ASN A 303 24.43 2.10 2.10
C ASN A 303 23.63 1.52 0.94
N LEU A 304 23.70 2.10 -0.26
CA LEU A 304 23.00 1.56 -1.43
C LEU A 304 23.69 0.28 -1.92
N SER A 305 25.02 0.29 -1.97
CA SER A 305 25.80 -0.90 -2.33
C SER A 305 25.67 -2.02 -1.30
N SER A 306 25.54 -1.70 0.00
CA SER A 306 25.33 -2.72 1.04
C SER A 306 23.91 -3.27 1.03
N LYS A 307 22.87 -2.43 0.81
CA LYS A 307 21.49 -2.91 0.63
C LYS A 307 21.32 -3.72 -0.67
N LEU A 308 22.03 -3.36 -1.74
CA LEU A 308 22.10 -4.20 -2.95
C LEU A 308 22.90 -5.49 -2.74
N ALA A 309 23.84 -5.52 -1.79
CA ALA A 309 24.55 -6.74 -1.41
C ALA A 309 23.64 -7.67 -0.59
N GLU A 310 22.82 -7.14 0.31
CA GLU A 310 21.78 -7.90 1.04
C GLU A 310 20.73 -8.49 0.08
N LEU A 311 20.45 -7.85 -1.05
CA LEU A 311 19.60 -8.41 -2.11
C LEU A 311 20.15 -9.71 -2.72
N LYS A 312 21.46 -10.01 -2.57
CA LYS A 312 22.05 -11.28 -3.01
C LYS A 312 21.91 -12.40 -1.98
N ASP A 313 21.41 -12.12 -0.77
CA ASP A 313 21.23 -13.16 0.23
C ASP A 313 20.07 -14.11 -0.15
N PRO A 314 20.27 -15.44 -0.02
CA PRO A 314 19.25 -16.43 -0.38
C PRO A 314 17.97 -16.37 0.43
N SER A 315 17.99 -15.75 1.61
CA SER A 315 16.79 -15.46 2.40
C SER A 315 15.92 -14.36 1.77
N VAL A 316 16.51 -13.43 1.00
CA VAL A 316 15.82 -12.26 0.43
C VAL A 316 15.43 -12.50 -1.02
N TYR A 317 16.35 -13.00 -1.86
CA TYR A 317 16.04 -13.15 -3.29
C TYR A 317 15.05 -14.29 -3.58
N ARG A 318 15.01 -15.35 -2.75
CA ARG A 318 14.04 -16.46 -2.91
C ARG A 318 12.60 -15.97 -2.84
N PRO A 319 12.13 -15.34 -1.73
CA PRO A 319 10.77 -14.80 -1.67
C PRO A 319 10.56 -13.68 -2.69
N PHE A 320 11.58 -12.88 -3.01
CA PHE A 320 11.48 -11.86 -4.06
C PHE A 320 11.18 -12.45 -5.44
N ILE A 321 11.86 -13.52 -5.86
CA ILE A 321 11.57 -14.20 -7.14
C ILE A 321 10.16 -14.78 -7.13
N PHE A 322 9.72 -15.40 -6.02
CA PHE A 322 8.35 -15.87 -5.88
C PHE A 322 7.33 -14.75 -6.02
N MET A 323 7.56 -13.59 -5.39
CA MET A 323 6.70 -12.41 -5.52
C MET A 323 6.70 -11.88 -6.95
N MET A 324 7.85 -11.80 -7.60
CA MET A 324 7.94 -11.35 -9.00
C MET A 324 7.18 -12.29 -9.95
N PHE A 325 7.28 -13.60 -9.75
CA PHE A 325 6.54 -14.58 -10.53
C PHE A 325 5.03 -14.52 -10.25
N TYR A 326 4.64 -14.32 -8.98
CA TYR A 326 3.24 -14.11 -8.59
C TYR A 326 2.65 -12.87 -9.27
N PHE A 327 3.33 -11.72 -9.23
CA PHE A 327 2.88 -10.51 -9.93
C PHE A 327 2.78 -10.71 -11.43
N LEU A 328 3.75 -11.39 -12.04
CA LEU A 328 3.73 -11.67 -13.48
C LEU A 328 2.53 -12.54 -13.87
N ILE A 329 2.23 -13.61 -13.12
CA ILE A 329 1.03 -14.42 -13.35
C ILE A 329 -0.24 -13.60 -13.12
N SER A 330 -0.28 -12.82 -12.03
CA SER A 330 -1.43 -11.99 -11.70
C SER A 330 -1.74 -10.99 -12.81
N ASP A 331 -0.74 -10.29 -13.35
CA ASP A 331 -0.90 -9.31 -14.42
C ASP A 331 -1.33 -9.94 -15.75
N ILE A 332 -0.84 -11.14 -16.08
CA ILE A 332 -1.28 -11.89 -17.28
C ILE A 332 -2.76 -12.26 -17.15
N VAL A 333 -3.22 -12.64 -15.96
CA VAL A 333 -4.60 -13.05 -15.70
C VAL A 333 -5.55 -11.85 -15.54
N SER A 334 -5.07 -10.71 -15.04
CA SER A 334 -5.92 -9.60 -14.57
C SER A 334 -6.55 -8.75 -15.68
N ILE A 335 -6.21 -8.95 -16.97
CA ILE A 335 -6.76 -8.21 -18.13
C ILE A 335 -6.54 -6.68 -18.03
N VAL A 336 -5.82 -6.19 -17.01
CA VAL A 336 -5.54 -4.75 -16.78
C VAL A 336 -4.95 -4.06 -18.01
N PRO A 337 -4.01 -4.67 -18.78
CA PRO A 337 -3.47 -4.05 -19.99
C PRO A 337 -4.50 -3.86 -21.12
N TRP A 338 -5.66 -4.54 -21.06
CA TRP A 338 -6.70 -4.43 -22.08
C TRP A 338 -7.63 -3.23 -21.83
N ARG A 339 -7.66 -2.68 -20.61
CA ARG A 339 -8.50 -1.52 -20.22
C ARG A 339 -8.48 -0.35 -21.22
N PRO A 340 -7.32 0.14 -21.68
CA PRO A 340 -7.28 1.25 -22.64
C PRO A 340 -7.83 0.88 -24.03
N TYR A 341 -7.95 -0.41 -24.36
CA TYR A 341 -8.47 -0.90 -25.64
C TYR A 341 -9.90 -1.45 -25.56
N THR A 342 -10.49 -1.49 -24.36
CA THR A 342 -11.81 -2.10 -24.15
C THR A 342 -12.86 -1.49 -25.08
N ASN A 343 -12.86 -0.17 -25.27
CA ASN A 343 -13.81 0.47 -26.17
C ASN A 343 -13.67 0.02 -27.62
N LYS A 344 -12.44 -0.14 -28.13
CA LYS A 344 -12.19 -0.62 -29.49
C LYS A 344 -12.73 -2.04 -29.69
N ILE A 345 -12.48 -2.93 -28.73
CA ILE A 345 -12.95 -4.32 -28.76
C ILE A 345 -14.49 -4.36 -28.72
N VAL A 346 -15.12 -3.53 -27.87
CA VAL A 346 -16.58 -3.43 -27.73
C VAL A 346 -17.23 -2.89 -29.01
N THR A 347 -16.59 -1.93 -29.70
CA THR A 347 -17.08 -1.44 -31.00
C THR A 347 -16.95 -2.50 -32.10
N GLU A 348 -15.84 -3.27 -32.14
CA GLU A 348 -15.67 -4.39 -33.07
C GLU A 348 -16.71 -5.52 -32.85
N LEU A 349 -17.23 -5.66 -31.64
CA LEU A 349 -18.29 -6.62 -31.28
C LEU A 349 -19.72 -6.13 -31.61
N GLY A 350 -19.88 -4.96 -32.24
CA GLY A 350 -21.16 -4.52 -32.80
C GLY A 350 -22.10 -3.77 -31.86
N THR A 351 -21.61 -3.30 -30.71
CA THR A 351 -22.38 -2.37 -29.85
C THR A 351 -22.13 -0.91 -30.26
N PRO A 352 -23.18 -0.12 -30.56
CA PRO A 352 -23.02 1.25 -31.02
C PRO A 352 -22.46 2.17 -29.93
N ASN A 353 -21.47 2.99 -30.30
CA ASN A 353 -20.87 4.03 -29.46
C ASN A 353 -21.83 5.22 -29.31
N ASN A 354 -22.65 5.24 -28.25
CA ASN A 354 -23.36 6.47 -27.83
C ASN A 354 -22.60 7.16 -26.71
#